data_AF-A0A919HEL3-F1
#
_entry.id   AF-A0A919HEL3-F1
#
_cell.length_a   1.000
_cell.length_b   1.000
_cell.length_c   1.000
_cell.angle_alpha   90.00
_cell.angle_beta   90.00
_cell.angle_gamma   90.00
#
_symmetry.space_group_name_H-M   'P 1'
#
loop_
_entity.id
_entity.type
_entity.pdbx_description
1 polymer ?
#
loop_
_entity_poly.entity_id
_entity_poly.type
_entity_poly.pdbx_seq_one_letter_code
_entity_poly.pdbx_strand_id
1 'polypeptide(L)'
;MGRVTGVRAFGWREEYAYDGSGNVTEAEAPAHRSPGTRDFAGLMLRRAGRTSYAYDGQGRLIRKTRKLLNGKRKTWTYAWNAEDRLTEVTTPDEDRWLYRYDPMGRRISKQRLTQEDAVVEHVDFVWDDNRIAEQWSSDGTVTTWEYEPSGHRALAQIEHRPLIHMPGDKGSLLAKLAEDTSADHRTRFYAVVTDTVGTPTEPVAPDGEVATMHLGAG
;
A
#
# COMPACT_ATOMS: atom_id res chain seq x y z
N MET A 1 -27.33 -24.85 13.64
CA MET A 1 -25.97 -25.00 13.06
C MET A 1 -24.97 -24.55 14.12
N GLY A 2 -24.07 -25.42 14.56
CA GLY A 2 -23.09 -25.09 15.60
C GLY A 2 -22.01 -24.16 15.05
N ARG A 3 -21.72 -23.07 15.76
CA ARG A 3 -20.61 -22.16 15.46
C ARG A 3 -19.50 -22.38 16.48
N VAL A 4 -18.25 -22.21 16.07
CA VAL A 4 -17.08 -22.33 16.95
C VAL A 4 -17.06 -21.14 17.90
N THR A 5 -17.33 -21.36 19.18
CA THR A 5 -17.28 -20.31 20.22
C THR A 5 -15.92 -20.19 20.90
N GLY A 6 -14.99 -21.08 20.58
CA GLY A 6 -13.62 -20.98 21.06
C GLY A 6 -12.71 -22.09 20.55
N VAL A 7 -11.42 -21.81 20.53
CA VAL A 7 -10.35 -22.74 20.16
C VAL A 7 -9.34 -22.79 21.29
N ARG A 8 -8.82 -23.98 21.59
CA ARG A 8 -7.79 -24.20 22.61
C ARG A 8 -6.77 -25.19 22.06
N ALA A 9 -5.50 -24.79 22.01
CA ALA A 9 -4.40 -25.67 21.62
C ALA A 9 -3.08 -25.14 22.20
N PHE A 10 -2.13 -26.02 22.53
CA PHE A 10 -0.73 -25.67 22.86
C PHE A 10 -0.53 -24.40 23.72
N GLY A 11 -1.34 -24.25 24.79
CA GLY A 11 -1.25 -23.13 25.72
C GLY A 11 -1.89 -21.81 25.26
N TRP A 12 -2.42 -21.73 24.04
CA TRP A 12 -3.20 -20.59 23.56
C TRP A 12 -4.69 -20.91 23.51
N ARG A 13 -5.49 -19.86 23.69
CA ARG A 13 -6.95 -19.90 23.66
C ARG A 13 -7.48 -18.68 22.93
N GLU A 14 -8.55 -18.92 22.19
CA GLU A 14 -9.39 -17.89 21.61
C GLU A 14 -10.85 -18.16 21.97
N GLU A 15 -11.60 -17.09 22.22
CA GLU A 15 -13.04 -17.12 22.50
C GLU A 15 -13.78 -16.17 21.56
N TYR A 16 -14.97 -16.57 21.12
CA TYR A 16 -15.75 -15.90 20.08
C TYR A 16 -17.21 -15.75 20.47
N ALA A 17 -17.76 -14.55 20.27
CA ALA A 17 -19.20 -14.29 20.31
C ALA A 17 -19.72 -13.93 18.91
N TYR A 18 -20.99 -14.25 18.66
CA TYR A 18 -21.64 -14.03 17.37
C TYR A 18 -22.99 -13.34 17.54
N ASP A 19 -23.39 -12.56 16.54
CA ASP A 19 -24.78 -12.10 16.41
C ASP A 19 -25.69 -13.18 15.76
N GLY A 20 -26.99 -12.87 15.64
CA GLY A 20 -27.98 -13.76 15.01
C GLY A 20 -27.65 -14.11 13.55
N SER A 21 -27.00 -13.19 12.83
CA SER A 21 -26.59 -13.35 11.43
C SER A 21 -25.29 -14.16 11.26
N GLY A 22 -24.49 -14.29 12.33
CA GLY A 22 -23.22 -15.02 12.31
C GLY A 22 -21.98 -14.19 12.18
N ASN A 23 -22.09 -12.88 12.35
CA ASN A 23 -20.92 -12.03 12.44
C ASN A 23 -20.25 -12.19 13.80
N VAL A 24 -18.91 -12.24 13.83
CA VAL A 24 -18.14 -12.31 15.08
C VAL A 24 -18.17 -10.94 15.78
N THR A 25 -18.97 -10.81 16.82
CA THR A 25 -19.16 -9.58 17.60
C THR A 25 -18.08 -9.36 18.66
N GLU A 26 -17.43 -10.43 19.10
CA GLU A 26 -16.33 -10.38 20.06
C GLU A 26 -15.31 -11.48 19.72
N ALA A 27 -14.04 -11.15 19.88
CA ALA A 27 -12.94 -12.09 19.73
C ALA A 27 -11.88 -11.76 20.78
N GLU A 28 -11.67 -12.69 21.71
CA GLU A 28 -10.69 -12.56 22.77
C GLU A 28 -9.60 -13.61 22.62
N ALA A 29 -8.35 -13.14 22.63
CA ALA A 29 -7.17 -13.99 22.65
C ALA A 29 -6.17 -13.36 23.62
N PRO A 30 -5.84 -13.98 24.77
CA PRO A 30 -5.02 -13.34 25.81
C PRO A 30 -3.66 -12.83 25.34
N ALA A 31 -3.07 -13.47 24.31
CA ALA A 31 -1.80 -13.07 23.71
C ALA A 31 -1.91 -11.87 22.74
N HIS A 32 -3.12 -11.41 22.43
CA HIS A 32 -3.37 -10.36 21.44
C HIS A 32 -4.24 -9.24 22.03
N ARG A 33 -4.02 -8.02 21.53
CA ARG A 33 -4.88 -6.89 21.89
C ARG A 33 -6.29 -7.15 21.37
N SER A 34 -7.27 -7.19 22.29
CA SER A 34 -8.69 -7.27 21.90
C SER A 34 -9.06 -6.09 20.99
N PRO A 35 -9.69 -6.35 19.84
CA PRO A 35 -10.22 -5.30 18.96
C PRO A 35 -11.45 -4.58 19.57
N GLY A 36 -11.94 -5.06 20.72
CA GLY A 36 -13.17 -4.62 21.37
C GLY A 36 -14.42 -5.16 20.68
N THR A 37 -15.58 -4.83 21.25
CA THR A 37 -16.88 -5.24 20.72
C THR A 37 -17.11 -4.68 19.32
N ARG A 38 -17.76 -5.49 18.47
CA ARG A 38 -18.07 -5.17 17.09
C ARG A 38 -19.57 -5.08 16.87
N ASP A 39 -19.95 -4.09 16.08
CA ASP A 39 -21.33 -3.85 15.65
C ASP A 39 -21.40 -3.91 14.13
N PHE A 40 -22.45 -4.54 13.60
CA PHE A 40 -22.63 -4.78 12.17
C PHE A 40 -24.01 -4.32 11.70
N ALA A 41 -24.11 -3.89 10.44
CA ALA A 41 -25.37 -3.86 9.70
C ALA A 41 -25.28 -4.84 8.53
N GLY A 42 -26.01 -5.94 8.59
CA GLY A 42 -25.79 -7.06 7.68
C GLY A 42 -24.38 -7.63 7.86
N LEU A 43 -23.57 -7.58 6.80
CA LEU A 43 -22.15 -7.98 6.82
C LEU A 43 -21.20 -6.78 7.02
N MET A 44 -21.73 -5.55 7.12
CA MET A 44 -20.92 -4.33 7.17
C MET A 44 -20.55 -3.97 8.60
N LEU A 45 -19.26 -3.99 8.92
CA LEU A 45 -18.73 -3.63 10.24
C LEU A 45 -18.90 -2.12 10.50
N ARG A 46 -19.84 -1.72 11.36
CA ARG A 46 -20.07 -0.30 11.70
C ARG A 46 -19.16 0.21 12.80
N ARG A 47 -18.79 -0.67 13.73
CA ARG A 47 -17.94 -0.31 14.87
C ARG A 47 -17.07 -1.49 15.29
N ALA A 48 -15.83 -1.21 15.67
CA ALA A 48 -14.97 -2.13 16.40
C ALA A 48 -14.26 -1.35 17.51
N GLY A 49 -14.65 -1.59 18.76
CA GLY A 49 -14.17 -0.88 19.93
C GLY A 49 -14.36 0.65 19.81
N ARG A 50 -13.26 1.36 19.52
CA ARG A 50 -13.21 2.83 19.43
C ARG A 50 -13.14 3.35 18.00
N THR A 51 -13.29 2.47 17.02
CA THR A 51 -13.27 2.81 15.60
C THR A 51 -14.66 2.62 15.01
N SER A 52 -15.15 3.63 14.28
CA SER A 52 -16.40 3.57 13.52
C SER A 52 -16.11 3.61 12.02
N TYR A 53 -16.96 2.96 11.24
CA TYR A 53 -16.85 2.86 9.79
C TYR A 53 -18.19 3.26 9.14
N ALA A 54 -18.10 3.92 7.99
CA ALA A 54 -19.25 4.26 7.16
C ALA A 54 -18.98 3.85 5.71
N TYR A 55 -20.04 3.42 5.04
CA TYR A 55 -19.98 2.84 3.70
C TYR A 55 -20.93 3.58 2.77
N ASP A 56 -20.64 3.58 1.48
CA ASP A 56 -21.58 4.01 0.44
C ASP A 56 -22.64 2.92 0.14
N GLY A 57 -23.54 3.20 -0.80
CA GLY A 57 -24.60 2.27 -1.20
C GLY A 57 -24.11 0.98 -1.88
N GLN A 58 -22.84 0.95 -2.33
CA GLN A 58 -22.20 -0.24 -2.90
C GLN A 58 -21.43 -1.04 -1.82
N GLY A 59 -21.44 -0.58 -0.56
CA GLY A 59 -20.74 -1.24 0.54
C GLY A 59 -19.25 -0.92 0.60
N ARG A 60 -18.78 0.12 -0.09
CA ARG A 60 -17.38 0.54 -0.04
C ARG A 60 -17.14 1.50 1.11
N LEU A 61 -16.03 1.33 1.81
CA LEU A 61 -15.69 2.17 2.96
C LEU A 61 -15.44 3.60 2.48
N ILE A 62 -16.21 4.57 2.97
CA ILE A 62 -16.04 6.01 2.65
C ILE A 62 -15.52 6.82 3.83
N ARG A 63 -15.64 6.29 5.05
CA ARG A 63 -15.12 6.96 6.25
C ARG A 63 -14.73 5.97 7.34
N LYS A 64 -13.55 6.19 7.93
CA LYS A 64 -13.09 5.51 9.15
C LYS A 64 -12.79 6.57 10.20
N THR A 65 -13.29 6.41 11.42
CA THR A 65 -12.99 7.34 12.50
C THR A 65 -12.58 6.59 13.77
N ARG A 66 -11.37 6.86 14.27
CA ARG A 66 -10.85 6.30 15.51
C ARG A 66 -10.87 7.35 16.63
N LYS A 67 -11.54 7.05 17.73
CA LYS A 67 -11.51 7.87 18.96
C LYS A 67 -10.29 7.48 19.81
N LEU A 68 -9.43 8.45 20.11
CA LEU A 68 -8.22 8.31 20.93
C LEU A 68 -8.53 8.48 22.42
N LEU A 69 -7.66 7.98 23.31
CA LEU A 69 -7.91 7.95 24.78
C LEU A 69 -8.13 9.35 25.34
N ASN A 70 -7.43 10.34 24.79
CA ASN A 70 -7.58 11.77 25.09
C ASN A 70 -8.84 12.43 24.48
N GLY A 71 -9.81 11.65 23.96
CA GLY A 71 -11.04 12.16 23.37
C GLY A 71 -10.93 12.66 21.93
N LYS A 72 -9.72 12.94 21.42
CA LYS A 72 -9.49 13.35 20.03
C LYS A 72 -9.94 12.27 19.03
N ARG A 73 -10.19 12.66 17.79
CA ARG A 73 -10.62 11.76 16.71
C ARG A 73 -9.61 11.82 15.58
N LYS A 74 -9.25 10.66 15.04
CA LYS A 74 -8.54 10.54 13.76
C LYS A 74 -9.53 10.04 12.72
N THR A 75 -9.73 10.79 11.63
CA THR A 75 -10.68 10.45 10.57
C THR A 75 -9.95 10.27 9.25
N TRP A 76 -10.29 9.19 8.55
CA TRP A 76 -9.92 8.96 7.16
C TRP A 76 -11.17 9.01 6.31
N THR A 77 -11.08 9.61 5.13
CA THR A 77 -12.12 9.57 4.10
C THR A 77 -11.57 8.95 2.83
N TYR A 78 -12.44 8.27 2.09
CA TYR A 78 -12.07 7.48 0.91
C TYR A 78 -13.04 7.81 -0.22
N ALA A 79 -12.51 8.07 -1.42
CA ALA A 79 -13.30 8.22 -2.64
C ALA A 79 -12.98 7.09 -3.62
N TRP A 80 -13.99 6.69 -4.37
CA TRP A 80 -13.95 5.56 -5.28
C TRP A 80 -14.51 5.97 -6.64
N ASN A 81 -13.98 5.40 -7.72
CA ASN A 81 -14.58 5.55 -9.05
C ASN A 81 -15.70 4.53 -9.31
N ALA A 82 -16.25 4.50 -10.52
CA ALA A 82 -17.36 3.60 -10.88
C ALA A 82 -16.91 2.13 -10.99
N GLU A 83 -15.62 1.87 -11.18
CA GLU A 83 -15.02 0.54 -11.31
C GLU A 83 -14.51 -0.01 -9.96
N ASP A 84 -15.01 0.50 -8.84
CA ASP A 84 -14.64 0.09 -7.47
C ASP A 84 -13.15 0.26 -7.13
N ARG A 85 -12.49 1.25 -7.73
CA ARG A 85 -11.08 1.59 -7.48
C ARG A 85 -10.99 2.82 -6.59
N LEU A 86 -10.15 2.74 -5.56
CA LEU A 86 -9.89 3.83 -4.62
C LEU A 86 -9.13 4.96 -5.33
N THR A 87 -9.73 6.13 -5.49
CA THR A 87 -9.12 7.26 -6.20
C THR A 87 -8.54 8.31 -5.27
N GLU A 88 -9.06 8.42 -4.04
CA GLU A 88 -8.57 9.39 -3.06
C GLU A 88 -8.64 8.88 -1.63
N VAL A 89 -7.64 9.23 -0.82
CA VAL A 89 -7.67 9.10 0.64
C VAL A 89 -7.29 10.43 1.29
N THR A 90 -8.15 10.95 2.16
CA THR A 90 -7.76 12.04 3.07
C THR A 90 -7.41 11.46 4.42
N THR A 91 -6.25 11.81 4.94
CA THR A 91 -5.76 11.33 6.24
C THR A 91 -6.23 12.23 7.39
N PRO A 92 -6.09 11.79 8.66
CA PRO A 92 -6.38 12.65 9.81
C PRO A 92 -5.49 13.87 9.94
N ASP A 93 -4.33 13.83 9.31
CA ASP A 93 -3.37 14.93 9.26
C ASP A 93 -3.62 15.81 8.02
N GLU A 94 -4.75 15.58 7.35
CA GLU A 94 -5.31 16.33 6.21
C GLU A 94 -4.50 16.24 4.91
N ASP A 95 -3.42 15.45 4.89
CA ASP A 95 -2.79 15.00 3.64
C ASP A 95 -3.81 14.26 2.75
N ARG A 96 -3.78 14.56 1.45
CA ARG A 96 -4.60 13.90 0.44
C ARG A 96 -3.73 13.01 -0.43
N TRP A 97 -4.12 11.76 -0.59
CA TRP A 97 -3.51 10.83 -1.52
C TRP A 97 -4.40 10.65 -2.73
N LEU A 98 -3.87 10.84 -3.93
CA LEU A 98 -4.57 10.62 -5.19
C LEU A 98 -3.99 9.41 -5.92
N TYR A 99 -4.86 8.59 -6.51
CA TYR A 99 -4.47 7.40 -7.25
C TYR A 99 -5.06 7.41 -8.66
N ARG A 100 -4.25 7.00 -9.63
CA ARG A 100 -4.69 6.82 -11.02
C ARG A 100 -4.44 5.39 -11.47
N TYR A 101 -5.29 4.92 -12.37
CA TYR A 101 -5.29 3.54 -12.84
C TYR A 101 -5.35 3.50 -14.36
N ASP A 102 -4.77 2.47 -14.94
CA ASP A 102 -4.97 2.13 -16.35
C ASP A 102 -6.30 1.36 -16.55
N PRO A 103 -6.69 1.04 -17.80
CA PRO A 103 -7.92 0.30 -18.07
C PRO A 103 -7.97 -1.09 -17.41
N MET A 104 -6.82 -1.75 -17.26
CA MET A 104 -6.67 -3.06 -16.60
C MET A 104 -6.82 -2.98 -15.08
N GLY A 105 -6.83 -1.78 -14.50
CA GLY A 105 -6.97 -1.56 -13.06
C GLY A 105 -5.66 -1.60 -12.29
N ARG A 106 -4.53 -1.53 -12.99
CA ARG A 106 -3.22 -1.39 -12.38
C ARG A 106 -3.00 0.08 -12.04
N ARG A 107 -2.49 0.36 -10.83
CA ARG A 107 -2.22 1.73 -10.38
C ARG A 107 -1.01 2.28 -11.17
N ILE A 108 -1.19 3.36 -11.89
CA ILE A 108 -0.14 4.00 -12.71
C ILE A 108 0.44 5.25 -12.06
N SER A 109 -0.24 5.83 -11.07
CA SER A 109 0.27 7.01 -10.36
C SER A 109 -0.28 7.09 -8.93
N LYS A 110 0.55 7.63 -8.02
CA LYS A 110 0.25 7.92 -6.63
C LYS A 110 0.82 9.31 -6.29
N GLN A 111 -0.01 10.20 -5.79
CA GLN A 111 0.41 11.54 -5.38
C GLN A 111 0.01 11.81 -3.93
N ARG A 112 0.90 12.40 -3.13
CA ARG A 112 0.56 13.01 -1.84
C ARG A 112 0.52 14.52 -1.99
N LEU A 113 -0.60 15.11 -1.61
CA LEU A 113 -0.82 16.55 -1.63
C LEU A 113 -0.95 17.05 -0.19
N THR A 114 -0.45 18.26 0.05
CA THR A 114 -0.74 19.01 1.27
C THR A 114 -2.17 19.54 1.25
N GLN A 115 -2.57 20.24 2.31
CA GLN A 115 -3.88 20.88 2.41
C GLN A 115 -4.07 22.00 1.36
N GLU A 116 -2.98 22.62 0.93
CA GLU A 116 -2.95 23.66 -0.11
C GLU A 116 -2.84 23.08 -1.52
N ASP A 117 -3.14 21.79 -1.70
CA ASP A 117 -3.07 21.04 -2.97
C ASP A 117 -1.67 21.03 -3.62
N ALA A 118 -0.62 21.31 -2.84
CA ALA A 118 0.75 21.18 -3.31
C ALA A 118 1.18 19.71 -3.32
N VAL A 119 1.63 19.20 -4.47
CA VAL A 119 2.18 17.85 -4.59
C VAL A 119 3.53 17.80 -3.88
N VAL A 120 3.63 17.01 -2.82
CA VAL A 120 4.86 16.80 -2.02
C VAL A 120 5.48 15.43 -2.22
N GLU A 121 4.74 14.51 -2.83
CA GLU A 121 5.22 13.19 -3.23
C GLU A 121 4.48 12.79 -4.49
N HIS A 122 5.21 12.25 -5.47
CA HIS A 122 4.67 11.72 -6.70
C HIS A 122 5.42 10.45 -7.06
N VAL A 123 4.68 9.40 -7.37
CA VAL A 123 5.22 8.14 -7.86
C VAL A 123 4.43 7.68 -9.08
N ASP A 124 5.12 7.39 -10.18
CA ASP A 124 4.53 6.73 -11.35
C ASP A 124 4.99 5.28 -11.44
N PHE A 125 4.10 4.43 -11.98
CA PHE A 125 4.35 3.00 -12.15
C PHE A 125 4.19 2.61 -13.60
N VAL A 126 5.17 1.86 -14.10
CA VAL A 126 5.14 1.22 -15.41
C VAL A 126 4.96 -0.28 -15.19
N TRP A 127 4.12 -0.90 -16.01
CA TRP A 127 3.72 -2.29 -15.85
C TRP A 127 4.08 -3.11 -17.08
N ASP A 128 4.62 -4.30 -16.84
CA ASP A 128 4.72 -5.40 -17.81
C ASP A 128 3.69 -6.47 -17.39
N ASP A 129 2.58 -6.55 -18.12
CA ASP A 129 1.39 -7.32 -17.74
C ASP A 129 1.03 -7.11 -16.24
N ASN A 130 0.93 -8.13 -15.41
CA ASN A 130 0.61 -7.93 -13.98
C ASN A 130 1.84 -7.73 -13.08
N ARG A 131 2.98 -7.29 -13.64
CA ARG A 131 4.23 -7.04 -12.93
C ARG A 131 4.63 -5.57 -13.03
N ILE A 132 5.20 -5.01 -11.97
CA ILE A 132 5.73 -3.64 -12.02
C ILE A 132 7.08 -3.71 -12.72
N ALA A 133 7.18 -3.09 -13.89
CA ALA A 133 8.45 -2.96 -14.60
C ALA A 133 9.30 -1.86 -13.97
N GLU A 134 8.69 -0.69 -13.72
CA GLU A 134 9.41 0.48 -13.21
C GLU A 134 8.57 1.28 -12.21
N GLN A 135 9.25 1.94 -11.29
CA GLN A 135 8.70 2.93 -10.38
C GLN A 135 9.54 4.20 -10.45
N TRP A 136 8.90 5.31 -10.76
CA TRP A 136 9.52 6.62 -10.88
C TRP A 136 9.16 7.46 -9.66
N SER A 137 10.15 7.88 -8.89
CA SER A 137 9.94 8.68 -7.68
C SER A 137 10.19 10.17 -7.93
N SER A 138 9.56 11.04 -7.13
CA SER A 138 9.65 12.49 -7.29
C SER A 138 11.05 13.09 -7.12
N ASP A 139 12.00 12.34 -6.55
CA ASP A 139 13.40 12.72 -6.43
C ASP A 139 14.24 12.35 -7.67
N GLY A 140 13.61 11.80 -8.72
CA GLY A 140 14.26 11.34 -9.94
C GLY A 140 14.81 9.91 -9.86
N THR A 141 14.67 9.23 -8.72
CA THR A 141 15.08 7.83 -8.58
C THR A 141 14.09 6.91 -9.29
N VAL A 142 14.62 6.04 -10.13
CA VAL A 142 13.88 4.98 -10.83
C VAL A 142 14.31 3.63 -10.28
N THR A 143 13.31 2.85 -9.87
CA THR A 143 13.48 1.46 -9.47
C THR A 143 12.92 0.56 -10.55
N THR A 144 13.70 -0.42 -11.00
CA THR A 144 13.31 -1.40 -12.01
C THR A 144 13.46 -2.81 -11.42
N TRP A 145 12.56 -3.72 -11.80
CA TRP A 145 12.61 -5.11 -11.39
C TRP A 145 12.82 -6.04 -12.57
N GLU A 146 13.72 -7.00 -12.40
CA GLU A 146 13.85 -8.13 -13.31
C GLU A 146 13.17 -9.35 -12.69
N TYR A 147 12.36 -10.05 -13.49
CA TYR A 147 11.59 -11.19 -13.04
C TYR A 147 12.07 -12.48 -13.69
N GLU A 148 11.76 -13.59 -13.05
CA GLU A 148 11.84 -14.90 -13.68
C GLU A 148 10.92 -14.95 -14.92
N PRO A 149 11.36 -15.56 -16.06
CA PRO A 149 10.60 -15.51 -17.32
C PRO A 149 9.15 -15.98 -17.21
N SER A 150 8.86 -17.00 -16.40
CA SER A 150 7.53 -17.59 -16.27
C SER A 150 6.78 -17.24 -14.98
N GLY A 151 7.39 -16.47 -14.06
CA GLY A 151 6.87 -16.29 -12.70
C GLY A 151 6.89 -14.85 -12.22
N HIS A 152 6.13 -14.56 -11.17
CA HIS A 152 6.09 -13.22 -10.55
C HIS A 152 7.25 -12.97 -9.57
N ARG A 153 8.26 -13.85 -9.57
CA ARG A 153 9.40 -13.78 -8.67
C ARG A 153 10.42 -12.78 -9.20
N ALA A 154 10.61 -11.69 -8.47
CA ALA A 154 11.69 -10.74 -8.75
C ALA A 154 13.03 -11.42 -8.45
N LEU A 155 13.97 -11.30 -9.39
CA LEU A 155 15.34 -11.82 -9.31
C LEU A 155 16.33 -10.71 -8.96
N ALA A 156 16.09 -9.50 -9.46
CA ALA A 156 16.92 -8.35 -9.21
C ALA A 156 16.07 -7.08 -9.07
N GLN A 157 16.62 -6.13 -8.33
CA GLN A 157 16.13 -4.77 -8.22
C GLN A 157 17.27 -3.82 -8.59
N ILE A 158 16.98 -2.86 -9.45
CA ILE A 158 17.96 -1.88 -9.93
C ILE A 158 17.45 -0.49 -9.59
N GLU A 159 18.25 0.28 -8.87
CA GLU A 159 17.98 1.69 -8.60
C GLU A 159 18.94 2.56 -9.37
N HIS A 160 18.41 3.53 -10.09
CA HIS A 160 19.21 4.44 -10.90
C HIS A 160 18.49 5.78 -11.06
N ARG A 161 19.23 6.80 -11.51
CA ARG A 161 18.68 8.11 -11.86
C ARG A 161 18.92 8.35 -13.34
N PRO A 162 17.94 8.09 -14.22
CA PRO A 162 18.13 8.28 -15.65
C PRO A 162 18.11 9.76 -16.02
N LEU A 163 18.93 10.12 -17.00
CA LEU A 163 18.98 11.46 -17.58
C LEU A 163 17.74 11.82 -18.41
N ILE A 164 16.96 10.81 -18.81
CA ILE A 164 15.90 10.96 -19.81
C ILE A 164 14.55 10.49 -19.24
N HIS A 165 13.60 11.42 -19.32
CA HIS A 165 12.14 11.27 -19.39
C HIS A 165 11.38 10.76 -18.14
N MET A 166 10.76 11.68 -17.40
CA MET A 166 9.53 11.36 -16.68
C MET A 166 8.39 11.18 -17.69
N PRO A 167 7.48 10.20 -17.54
CA PRO A 167 6.27 10.10 -18.35
C PRO A 167 5.47 11.42 -18.32
N GLY A 168 5.35 12.10 -19.46
CA GLY A 168 4.61 13.37 -19.58
C GLY A 168 5.45 14.65 -19.44
N ASP A 169 6.77 14.55 -19.37
CA ASP A 169 7.67 15.70 -19.33
C ASP A 169 7.72 16.47 -20.65
N LYS A 170 7.62 17.81 -20.59
CA LYS A 170 7.67 18.72 -21.75
C LYS A 170 9.05 19.36 -21.96
N GLY A 171 10.04 19.05 -21.12
CA GLY A 171 11.39 19.63 -21.19
C GLY A 171 12.23 19.11 -22.36
N SER A 172 13.07 19.98 -22.94
CA SER A 172 14.01 19.61 -24.00
C SER A 172 15.16 18.75 -23.46
N LEU A 173 15.43 17.62 -24.13
CA LEU A 173 16.56 16.72 -23.85
C LEU A 173 17.90 17.47 -23.79
N LEU A 174 18.08 18.47 -24.66
CA LEU A 174 19.32 19.25 -24.76
C LEU A 174 19.53 20.21 -23.57
N ALA A 175 18.44 20.71 -22.97
CA ALA A 175 18.54 21.55 -21.77
C ALA A 175 19.02 20.73 -20.57
N LYS A 176 18.55 19.49 -20.45
CA LYS A 176 18.94 18.58 -19.37
C LYS A 176 20.38 18.09 -19.48
N LEU A 177 20.83 17.78 -20.70
CA LEU A 177 22.23 17.46 -20.99
C LEU A 177 23.20 18.61 -20.66
N ALA A 178 22.72 19.86 -20.74
CA ALA A 178 23.53 21.04 -20.39
C ALA A 178 23.62 21.30 -18.88
N GLU A 179 22.63 20.85 -18.10
CA GLU A 179 22.63 20.89 -16.63
C GLU A 179 23.41 19.71 -16.02
N ASP A 180 23.57 18.62 -16.78
CA ASP A 180 24.28 17.41 -16.37
C ASP A 180 25.81 17.56 -16.38
N THR A 181 26.34 18.08 -15.29
CA THR A 181 27.79 18.11 -15.00
C THR A 181 28.16 17.43 -13.68
N SER A 182 27.28 16.59 -13.11
CA SER A 182 27.47 16.03 -11.76
C SER A 182 27.59 14.49 -11.70
N ALA A 183 28.45 14.03 -10.78
CA ALA A 183 28.81 12.63 -10.53
C ALA A 183 27.70 11.77 -9.88
N ASP A 184 26.43 12.20 -9.95
CA ASP A 184 25.33 11.63 -9.15
C ASP A 184 24.59 10.46 -9.85
N HIS A 185 25.07 10.06 -11.03
CA HIS A 185 24.56 8.93 -11.82
C HIS A 185 25.10 7.59 -11.32
N ARG A 186 24.77 7.21 -10.09
CA ARG A 186 25.18 5.92 -9.52
C ARG A 186 24.05 4.90 -9.61
N THR A 187 24.18 3.96 -10.54
CA THR A 187 23.34 2.75 -10.56
C THR A 187 23.70 1.85 -9.38
N ARG A 188 22.69 1.38 -8.66
CA ARG A 188 22.82 0.39 -7.59
C ARG A 188 22.07 -0.88 -8.02
N PHE A 189 22.72 -2.01 -7.86
CA PHE A 189 22.19 -3.32 -8.20
C PHE A 189 22.01 -4.15 -6.94
N TYR A 190 20.87 -4.83 -6.83
CA TYR A 190 20.58 -5.71 -5.72
C TYR A 190 20.07 -7.06 -6.24
N ALA A 191 20.65 -8.15 -5.74
CA ALA A 191 20.11 -9.50 -5.95
C ALA A 191 18.97 -9.73 -4.95
N VAL A 192 17.82 -10.24 -5.41
CA VAL A 192 16.69 -10.56 -4.54
C VAL A 192 16.82 -12.01 -4.08
N VAL A 193 17.04 -12.20 -2.77
CA VAL A 193 17.05 -13.52 -2.14
C VAL A 193 15.61 -13.95 -1.91
N THR A 194 15.32 -15.21 -2.21
CA THR A 194 13.99 -15.79 -2.02
C THR A 194 14.04 -17.01 -1.10
N ASP A 195 12.96 -17.26 -0.39
CA ASP A 195 12.77 -18.53 0.32
C ASP A 195 12.62 -19.72 -0.67
N THR A 196 12.47 -20.92 -0.14
CA THR A 196 12.36 -22.16 -0.95
C THR A 196 11.07 -22.25 -1.76
N VAL A 197 10.08 -21.39 -1.52
CA VAL A 197 8.84 -21.31 -2.30
C VAL A 197 8.81 -20.07 -3.19
N GLY A 198 9.91 -19.32 -3.27
CA GLY A 198 10.11 -18.20 -4.18
C GLY A 198 9.63 -16.85 -3.66
N THR A 199 9.26 -16.74 -2.37
CA THR A 199 8.91 -15.45 -1.76
C THR A 199 10.16 -14.61 -1.59
N PRO A 200 10.21 -13.36 -2.09
CA PRO A 200 11.30 -12.43 -1.79
C PRO A 200 11.44 -12.21 -0.28
N THR A 201 12.62 -12.46 0.26
CA THR A 201 12.92 -12.26 1.69
C THR A 201 13.70 -10.97 1.91
N GLU A 202 14.73 -10.72 1.10
CA GLU A 202 15.57 -9.52 1.22
C GLU A 202 16.42 -9.25 -0.04
N PRO A 203 16.68 -7.98 -0.40
CA PRO A 203 17.66 -7.61 -1.41
C PRO A 203 19.06 -7.51 -0.80
N VAL A 204 20.07 -7.96 -1.53
CA VAL A 204 21.48 -7.95 -1.12
C VAL A 204 22.32 -7.18 -2.13
N ALA A 205 23.11 -6.22 -1.66
CA ALA A 205 24.02 -5.41 -2.44
C ALA A 205 25.28 -6.19 -2.87
N PRO A 206 26.10 -5.69 -3.82
CA PRO A 206 27.28 -6.41 -4.30
C PRO A 206 28.37 -6.61 -3.24
N ASP A 207 28.37 -5.79 -2.19
CA ASP A 207 29.24 -5.92 -1.01
C ASP A 207 28.73 -6.90 0.04
N GLY A 208 27.55 -7.50 -0.18
CA GLY A 208 26.92 -8.46 0.72
C GLY A 208 26.05 -7.84 1.80
N GLU A 209 25.87 -6.52 1.83
CA GLU A 209 24.97 -5.87 2.79
C GLU A 209 23.49 -6.04 2.38
N VAL A 210 22.64 -6.27 3.38
CA VAL A 210 21.18 -6.35 3.19
C VAL A 210 20.60 -4.95 3.06
N ALA A 211 19.80 -4.74 2.01
CA ALA A 211 19.13 -3.47 1.72
C ALA A 211 17.62 -3.54 2.00
N THR A 212 16.94 -2.40 1.89
CA THR A 212 15.48 -2.36 2.01
C THR A 212 14.83 -2.75 0.68
N MET A 213 13.89 -3.69 0.72
CA MET A 213 13.11 -4.04 -0.46
C MET A 213 12.07 -2.97 -0.72
N HIS A 214 12.14 -2.32 -1.88
CA HIS A 214 11.07 -1.46 -2.35
C HIS A 214 10.03 -2.35 -3.04
N LEU A 215 9.19 -3.02 -2.25
CA LEU A 215 8.02 -3.68 -2.82
C LEU A 215 7.01 -2.58 -3.14
N GLY A 216 6.80 -2.31 -4.42
CA GLY A 216 5.74 -1.41 -4.86
C GLY A 216 4.38 -1.94 -4.45
N ALA A 217 3.89 -1.59 -3.26
CA ALA A 217 2.47 -1.34 -2.97
C ALA A 217 2.20 -0.97 -1.50
N GLY A 218 1.61 0.21 -1.35
CA GLY A 218 0.64 0.61 -0.32
C GLY A 218 -0.23 1.71 -0.91
#